data_AF-A0A6B3AR09-F1
#
_entry.id   AF-A0A6B3AR09-F1
#
_cell.length_a   1.000
_cell.length_b   1.000
_cell.length_c   1.000
_cell.angle_alpha   90.00
_cell.angle_beta   90.00
_cell.angle_gamma   90.00
#
_symmetry.space_group_name_H-M   'P 1'
#
loop_
_entity.id
_entity.type
_entity.pdbx_description
1 polymer ?
#
loop_
_entity_poly.entity_id
_entity_poly.type
_entity_poly.pdbx_seq_one_letter_code
_entity_poly.pdbx_strand_id
1 'polypeptide(L)'
;MNGRHVYEYALLRVVPRIERGECVNAGVLVYCRPLSFVGARTHLDETRLLALDPDADLAGVRAALRAVEKVCAGGDAAGQAARDDAGRRFRWLIAPRSTVVQPGPVHT
;
A
#
# COMPACT_ATOMS: atom_id res chain seq x y z
N MET A 1 -28.57 -14.69 5.05
CA MET A 1 -27.38 -14.05 5.66
C MET A 1 -26.95 -12.93 4.73
N ASN A 2 -26.97 -11.68 5.20
CA ASN A 2 -26.64 -10.53 4.35
C ASN A 2 -25.14 -10.61 4.03
N GLY A 3 -24.78 -10.97 2.79
CA GLY A 3 -23.44 -11.37 2.35
C GLY A 3 -22.41 -10.23 2.28
N ARG A 4 -22.43 -9.31 3.25
CA ARG A 4 -21.48 -8.19 3.36
C ARG A 4 -20.58 -8.45 4.56
N HIS A 5 -19.28 -8.26 4.35
CA HIS A 5 -18.27 -8.34 5.40
C HIS A 5 -17.72 -6.94 5.71
N VAL A 6 -17.49 -6.66 6.99
CA VAL A 6 -16.76 -5.46 7.40
C VAL A 6 -15.29 -5.63 6.99
N TYR A 7 -14.69 -4.54 6.52
CA TYR A 7 -13.30 -4.50 6.10
C TYR A 7 -12.65 -3.20 6.57
N GLU A 8 -11.34 -3.22 6.72
CA GLU A 8 -10.50 -2.06 6.93
C GLU A 8 -9.79 -1.73 5.63
N TYR A 9 -9.60 -0.45 5.30
CA TYR A 9 -8.80 -0.06 4.15
C TYR A 9 -7.97 1.20 4.40
N ALA A 10 -6.87 1.31 3.66
CA ALA A 10 -6.03 2.51 3.61
C ALA A 10 -5.60 2.77 2.16
N LEU A 11 -5.56 4.05 1.78
CA LEU A 11 -4.98 4.44 0.49
C LEU A 11 -3.45 4.34 0.56
N LEU A 12 -2.82 3.90 -0.53
CA LEU A 12 -1.38 4.02 -0.71
C LEU A 12 -1.11 5.32 -1.47
N ARG A 13 -0.27 6.18 -0.90
CA ARG A 13 0.07 7.49 -1.45
C ARG A 13 1.55 7.52 -1.82
N VAL A 14 1.87 8.13 -2.95
CA VAL A 14 3.25 8.41 -3.33
C VAL A 14 3.54 9.86 -3.04
N VAL A 15 4.57 10.10 -2.22
CA VAL A 15 5.09 11.41 -1.86
C VAL A 15 6.46 11.55 -2.55
N PRO A 16 6.56 12.19 -3.72
CA PRO A 16 7.83 12.28 -4.44
C PRO A 16 8.88 13.11 -3.67
N ARG A 17 8.46 14.17 -2.97
CA ARG A 17 9.31 15.00 -2.12
C ARG A 17 8.69 15.19 -0.75
N ILE A 18 9.32 14.60 0.27
CA ILE A 18 8.79 14.61 1.64
C ILE A 18 8.68 16.03 2.21
N GLU A 19 9.62 16.91 1.87
CA GLU A 19 9.66 18.30 2.37
C GLU A 19 8.48 19.15 1.88
N ARG A 20 7.88 18.79 0.75
CA ARG A 20 6.71 19.50 0.19
C ARG A 20 5.38 18.91 0.65
N GLY A 21 5.36 17.62 1.01
CA GLY A 21 4.16 16.92 1.46
C GLY A 21 3.11 16.67 0.37
N GLU A 22 3.41 17.00 -0.89
CA GLU A 22 2.54 16.74 -2.04
C GLU A 22 2.45 15.23 -2.31
N CYS A 23 1.28 14.75 -2.72
CA CYS A 23 1.11 13.32 -2.97
C CYS A 23 0.10 12.98 -4.05
N VAL A 24 0.24 11.78 -4.60
CA VAL A 24 -0.76 11.13 -5.47
C VAL A 24 -1.21 9.82 -4.86
N ASN A 25 -2.49 9.49 -4.96
CA ASN A 25 -2.97 8.15 -4.61
C ASN A 25 -2.50 7.17 -5.69
N ALA A 26 -1.87 6.07 -5.28
CA ALA A 26 -1.33 5.04 -6.16
C ALA A 26 -1.82 3.63 -5.84
N GLY A 27 -2.79 3.49 -4.93
CA GLY A 27 -3.42 2.21 -4.66
C GLY A 27 -4.30 2.20 -3.42
N VAL A 28 -4.82 1.02 -3.12
CA VAL A 28 -5.59 0.74 -1.90
C VAL A 28 -5.13 -0.59 -1.32
N LEU A 29 -5.01 -0.61 0.01
CA LEU A 29 -4.83 -1.80 0.82
C LEU A 29 -6.15 -2.11 1.51
N VAL A 30 -6.61 -3.36 1.45
CA VAL A 30 -7.86 -3.84 2.05
C VAL A 30 -7.56 -5.04 2.94
N TYR A 31 -8.16 -5.05 4.13
CA TYR A 31 -8.12 -6.15 5.07
C TYR A 31 -9.53 -6.53 5.52
N CYS A 32 -9.87 -7.80 5.45
CA CYS A 32 -11.17 -8.32 5.89
C CYS A 32 -10.94 -9.48 6.86
N ARG A 33 -11.14 -9.22 8.16
CA ARG A 33 -10.93 -10.22 9.22
C ARG A 33 -11.80 -11.49 9.03
N PRO A 34 -13.12 -11.39 8.76
CA PRO A 34 -13.96 -12.59 8.56
C PRO A 34 -13.49 -13.52 7.44
N LEU A 35 -12.82 -12.97 6.43
CA LEU A 35 -12.30 -13.72 5.29
C LEU A 35 -10.80 -14.03 5.41
N SER A 36 -10.15 -13.66 6.52
CA SER A 36 -8.70 -13.72 6.70
C SER A 36 -7.93 -13.16 5.49
N PHE A 37 -8.48 -12.11 4.88
CA PHE A 37 -8.01 -11.58 3.61
C PHE A 37 -7.23 -10.28 3.81
N VAL A 38 -6.09 -10.15 3.12
CA VAL A 38 -5.40 -8.88 2.91
C VAL A 38 -5.00 -8.78 1.44
N GLY A 39 -5.23 -7.64 0.83
CA GLY A 39 -4.97 -7.44 -0.59
C GLY A 39 -4.64 -5.99 -0.91
N ALA A 40 -3.78 -5.79 -1.90
CA ALA A 40 -3.51 -4.48 -2.47
C ALA A 40 -3.83 -4.47 -3.97
N ARG A 41 -4.27 -3.31 -4.44
CA ARG A 41 -4.34 -2.97 -5.86
C ARG A 41 -3.63 -1.65 -6.06
N THR A 42 -2.60 -1.66 -6.89
CA THR A 42 -1.79 -0.48 -7.16
C THR A 42 -1.93 -0.03 -8.61
N HIS A 43 -1.86 1.28 -8.82
CA HIS A 43 -1.84 1.92 -10.13
C HIS A 43 -1.06 3.22 -10.00
N LEU A 44 0.07 3.30 -10.71
CA LEU A 44 0.91 4.50 -10.73
C LEU A 44 0.59 5.34 -11.97
N ASP A 45 0.03 6.52 -11.75
CA ASP A 45 -0.07 7.57 -12.77
C ASP A 45 1.25 8.36 -12.81
N GLU A 46 2.12 7.99 -13.75
CA GLU A 46 3.45 8.59 -13.88
C GLU A 46 3.37 10.06 -14.30
N THR A 47 2.44 10.41 -15.18
CA THR A 47 2.28 11.80 -15.63
C THR A 47 1.91 12.70 -14.46
N ARG A 48 1.00 12.26 -13.58
CA ARG A 48 0.63 13.02 -12.39
C ARG A 48 1.77 13.11 -11.37
N LEU A 49 2.54 12.04 -11.20
CA LEU A 49 3.69 12.04 -10.29
C LEU A 49 4.80 12.98 -10.79
N LEU A 50 5.14 12.91 -12.09
CA LEU A 50 6.14 13.78 -12.72
C LEU A 50 5.72 15.24 -12.76
N ALA A 51 4.41 15.52 -12.75
CA ALA A 51 3.91 16.88 -12.63
C ALA A 51 4.17 17.50 -11.24
N LEU A 52 4.20 16.68 -10.17
CA LEU A 52 4.60 17.13 -8.83
C LEU A 52 6.12 17.23 -8.69
N ASP A 53 6.84 16.29 -9.29
CA ASP A 53 8.30 16.25 -9.27
C ASP A 53 8.87 15.65 -10.56
N PRO A 54 9.47 16.46 -11.45
CA PRO A 54 10.06 15.98 -12.70
C PRO A 54 11.18 14.96 -12.51
N ASP A 55 11.82 14.92 -11.34
CA ASP A 55 12.94 14.03 -11.02
C ASP A 55 12.51 12.78 -10.24
N ALA A 56 11.19 12.51 -10.09
CA ALA A 56 10.71 11.39 -9.29
C ALA A 56 11.21 10.04 -9.81
N ASP A 57 11.71 9.18 -8.90
CA ASP A 57 12.13 7.81 -9.23
C ASP A 57 10.92 6.88 -9.47
N LEU A 58 10.42 6.89 -10.71
CA LEU A 58 9.30 6.04 -11.13
C LEU A 58 9.59 4.54 -10.93
N ALA A 59 10.84 4.11 -11.16
CA ALA A 59 11.21 2.70 -11.03
C ALA A 59 11.18 2.24 -9.57
N GLY A 60 11.77 3.04 -8.67
CA GLY A 60 11.72 2.81 -7.23
C GLY A 60 10.30 2.82 -6.67
N VAL A 61 9.46 3.76 -7.12
CA VAL A 61 8.04 3.81 -6.73
C VAL A 61 7.30 2.54 -7.18
N ARG A 62 7.47 2.11 -8.44
CA ARG A 62 6.87 0.86 -8.94
C ARG A 62 7.36 -0.35 -8.16
N ALA A 63 8.64 -0.41 -7.82
CA ALA A 63 9.21 -1.49 -7.01
C ALA A 63 8.60 -1.52 -5.59
N ALA A 64 8.45 -0.36 -4.96
CA ALA A 64 7.82 -0.25 -3.65
C ALA A 64 6.34 -0.66 -3.66
N LEU A 65 5.56 -0.23 -4.66
CA LEU A 65 4.16 -0.65 -4.84
C LEU A 65 4.05 -2.16 -5.04
N ARG A 66 4.92 -2.76 -5.86
CA ARG A 66 4.98 -4.23 -6.05
C ARG A 66 5.38 -4.96 -4.76
N ALA A 67 6.24 -4.38 -3.93
CA ALA A 67 6.60 -4.96 -2.64
C ALA A 67 5.38 -5.03 -1.70
N VAL A 68 4.52 -3.99 -1.71
CA VAL A 68 3.25 -4.01 -0.96
C VAL A 68 2.36 -5.17 -1.43
N GLU A 69 2.18 -5.33 -2.75
CA GLU A 69 1.38 -6.43 -3.31
C GLU A 69 1.93 -7.81 -2.93
N LYS A 70 3.26 -7.99 -2.96
CA LYS A 70 3.92 -9.23 -2.54
C LYS A 70 3.70 -9.54 -1.07
N VAL A 71 3.75 -8.53 -0.20
CA VAL A 71 3.46 -8.72 1.23
C VAL A 71 2.00 -9.14 1.43
N CYS A 72 1.05 -8.56 0.68
CA CYS A 72 -0.34 -9.02 0.69
C CYS A 72 -0.51 -10.45 0.18
N ALA A 73 0.24 -10.87 -0.84
CA ALA A 73 0.19 -12.23 -1.36
C ALA A 73 0.67 -13.27 -0.32
N GLY A 74 1.65 -12.90 0.52
CA GLY A 74 2.20 -13.81 1.52
C GLY A 74 3.22 -14.78 0.94
N GLY A 75 3.52 -15.85 1.67
CA GLY A 75 4.53 -16.84 1.29
C GLY A 75 5.94 -16.24 1.18
N ASP A 76 6.85 -16.91 0.48
CA ASP A 76 8.25 -16.51 0.37
C ASP A 76 8.41 -15.10 -0.23
N ALA A 77 7.47 -14.67 -1.09
CA ALA A 77 7.45 -13.35 -1.70
C ALA A 77 7.24 -12.21 -0.70
N ALA A 78 6.63 -12.48 0.47
CA ALA A 78 6.40 -11.48 1.52
C ALA A 78 7.63 -11.25 2.43
N GLY A 79 8.74 -11.96 2.19
CA GLY A 79 10.00 -11.78 2.91
C GLY A 79 9.82 -11.97 4.42
N GLN A 80 10.16 -10.95 5.21
CA GLN A 80 10.04 -10.99 6.68
C GLN A 80 8.60 -11.22 7.17
N ALA A 81 7.59 -10.90 6.35
CA ALA A 81 6.19 -11.08 6.68
C ALA A 81 5.62 -12.41 6.18
N ALA A 82 6.44 -13.32 5.64
CA ALA A 82 6.01 -14.61 5.08
C ALA A 82 5.21 -15.48 6.06
N ARG A 83 5.57 -15.41 7.35
CA ARG A 83 4.94 -16.22 8.42
C ARG A 83 3.78 -15.50 9.12
N ASP A 84 3.45 -14.27 8.70
CA ASP A 84 2.45 -13.45 9.37
C ASP A 84 1.05 -13.70 8.81
N ASP A 85 0.06 -13.71 9.71
CA ASP A 85 -1.36 -13.73 9.31
C ASP A 85 -1.75 -12.45 8.55
N ALA A 86 -2.90 -12.48 7.87
CA ALA A 86 -3.38 -11.36 7.06
C ALA A 86 -3.50 -10.04 7.86
N GLY A 87 -3.91 -10.10 9.12
CA GLY A 87 -4.06 -8.92 9.96
C GLY A 87 -2.72 -8.34 10.39
N ARG A 88 -1.73 -9.17 10.70
CA ARG A 88 -0.38 -8.74 11.04
C ARG A 88 0.33 -8.14 9.82
N ARG A 89 0.14 -8.73 8.64
CA ARG A 89 0.62 -8.15 7.36
C ARG A 89 -0.04 -6.81 7.07
N PHE A 90 -1.35 -6.68 7.26
CA PHE A 90 -2.05 -5.39 7.13
C PHE A 90 -1.47 -4.34 8.08
N ARG A 91 -1.35 -4.65 9.38
CA ARG A 91 -0.75 -3.76 10.39
C ARG A 91 0.69 -3.34 10.06
N TRP A 92 1.48 -4.26 9.51
CA TRP A 92 2.85 -3.97 9.09
C TRP A 92 2.91 -3.04 7.86
N LEU A 93 1.94 -3.15 6.95
CA LEU A 93 1.84 -2.32 5.75
C LEU A 93 1.31 -0.91 6.03
N ILE A 94 0.40 -0.74 7.00
CA ILE A 94 -0.10 0.58 7.41
C ILE A 94 0.84 1.33 8.36
N ALA A 95 1.91 0.68 8.83
CA ALA A 95 2.92 1.34 9.66
C ALA A 95 3.78 2.29 8.78
N PRO A 96 3.89 3.58 9.13
CA PRO A 96 4.66 4.55 8.35
C PRO A 96 6.16 4.22 8.39
N ARG A 97 6.67 3.59 7.34
CA ARG A 97 8.06 3.09 7.26
C ARG A 97 8.81 3.50 5.99
N SER A 98 8.11 4.02 4.98
CA SER A 98 8.70 4.53 3.76
C SER A 98 8.45 6.03 3.67
N THR A 99 9.44 6.77 3.17
CA THR A 99 9.30 8.20 2.87
C THR A 99 8.58 8.46 1.55
N VAL A 100 8.59 7.48 0.63
CA VAL A 100 8.06 7.63 -0.73
C VAL A 100 6.67 7.02 -0.88
N VAL A 101 6.45 5.75 -0.49
CA VAL A 101 5.12 5.11 -0.54
C VAL A 101 4.55 5.03 0.87
N GLN A 102 3.60 5.90 1.17
CA GLN A 102 3.04 6.07 2.49
C GLN A 102 1.61 5.54 2.57
N PRO A 103 1.24 4.81 3.64
CA PRO A 103 -0.14 4.51 3.92
C PRO A 103 -0.87 5.77 4.39
N GLY A 104 -2.10 5.98 3.90
CA GLY A 104 -3.03 6.97 4.43
C GLY A 104 -3.72 6.48 5.70
N PRO A 105 -4.65 7.28 6.26
CA PRO A 105 -5.48 6.87 7.38
C PRO A 105 -6.24 5.58 7.09
N VAL A 106 -6.47 4.79 8.14
CA VAL A 106 -7.27 3.57 8.06
C VAL A 106 -8.74 3.91 8.28
N HIS A 107 -9.59 3.33 7.44
CA HIS A 107 -11.05 3.47 7.48
C HIS A 107 -11.71 2.07 7.57
N THR A 108 -12.95 2.02 8.04
CA THR A 108 -13.79 0.81 8.20
C THR A 108 -15.14 0.96 7.54
#